data_AF-A0A0S7CT51-F1
#
_entry.id   AF-A0A0S7CT51-F1
#
_cell.length_a   1.000
_cell.length_b   1.000
_cell.length_c   1.000
_cell.angle_alpha   90.00
_cell.angle_beta   90.00
_cell.angle_gamma   90.00
#
_symmetry.space_group_name_H-M   'P 1'
#
loop_
_entity.id
_entity.type
_entity.pdbx_description
1 polymer ?
#
loop_
_entity_poly.entity_id
_entity_poly.type
_entity_poly.pdbx_seq_one_letter_code
_entity_poly.pdbx_strand_id
1 'polypeptide(L)' 'MSQNASQPIEKENPMGQSILLFVFSMVLFLGAIFSLTFLTLENTWPMAVCLVLFGLAFWIPQTILGRSNSAGES' A
#
# COMPACT_ATOMS: atom_id res chain seq x y z
N MET A 1 -5.68 -0.42 45.20
CA MET A 1 -5.42 0.49 44.07
C MET A 1 -5.50 -0.34 42.81
N SER A 2 -6.37 0.05 41.89
CA SER A 2 -6.84 -0.77 40.77
C SER A 2 -5.72 -1.11 39.80
N GLN A 3 -5.64 -2.40 39.43
CA GLN A 3 -4.84 -2.91 38.34
C GLN A 3 -5.27 -2.22 37.04
N ASN A 4 -4.33 -1.79 36.19
CA ASN A 4 -4.44 -1.79 34.73
C ASN A 4 -3.09 -1.35 34.15
N ALA A 5 -2.19 -2.31 33.97
CA ALA A 5 -1.09 -2.17 33.03
C ALA A 5 -1.73 -2.02 31.65
N SER A 6 -1.51 -0.88 30.99
CA SER A 6 -1.97 -0.63 29.62
C SER A 6 -1.52 -1.78 28.72
N GLN A 7 -2.44 -2.69 28.43
CA GLN A 7 -2.22 -3.73 27.42
C GLN A 7 -1.87 -2.99 26.12
N PRO A 8 -0.80 -3.35 25.40
CA PRO A 8 -0.59 -2.79 24.08
C PRO A 8 -1.83 -3.14 23.26
N ILE A 9 -2.49 -2.13 22.70
CA ILE A 9 -3.60 -2.33 21.77
C ILE A 9 -2.99 -3.01 20.55
N GLU A 10 -2.92 -4.34 20.58
CA GLU A 10 -2.53 -5.16 19.44
C GLU A 10 -3.69 -5.02 18.45
N LYS A 11 -3.54 -4.04 17.57
CA LYS A 11 -4.50 -3.74 16.54
C LYS A 11 -4.47 -4.93 15.59
N GLU A 12 -5.41 -5.85 15.76
CA GLU A 12 -5.52 -7.05 14.92
C GLU A 12 -5.55 -6.59 13.47
N ASN A 13 -4.46 -6.85 12.75
CA ASN A 13 -4.43 -6.59 11.33
C ASN A 13 -5.19 -7.75 10.68
N PRO A 14 -6.40 -7.52 10.14
CA PRO A 14 -7.19 -8.61 9.59
C PRO A 14 -6.37 -9.27 8.49
N MET A 15 -6.15 -10.59 8.56
CA MET A 15 -5.30 -11.32 7.60
C MET A 15 -5.68 -11.01 6.14
N GLY A 16 -6.96 -10.77 5.88
CA GLY A 16 -7.47 -10.34 4.59
C GLY A 16 -6.91 -8.99 4.09
N GLN A 17 -6.67 -8.01 4.97
CA GLN A 17 -6.08 -6.73 4.61
C GLN A 17 -4.60 -6.89 4.19
N SER A 18 -3.83 -7.71 4.92
CA SER A 18 -2.45 -8.03 4.54
C SER A 18 -2.38 -8.74 3.19
N ILE A 19 -3.24 -9.72 2.96
CA ILE A 19 -3.32 -10.46 1.69
C ILE A 19 -3.72 -9.52 0.56
N LEU A 20 -4.70 -8.65 0.77
CA LEU A 20 -5.14 -7.67 -0.22
C LEU A 20 -4.01 -6.70 -0.59
N LEU A 21 -3.28 -6.17 0.40
CA LEU A 21 -2.13 -5.30 0.16
C LEU A 21 -0.99 -6.02 -0.59
N PHE A 22 -0.76 -7.29 -0.28
CA PHE A 22 0.24 -8.11 -0.96
C PHE A 22 -0.12 -8.31 -2.44
N VAL A 23 -1.34 -8.79 -2.72
CA VAL A 23 -1.82 -9.01 -4.09
C VAL A 23 -1.82 -7.70 -4.87
N PHE A 24 -2.28 -6.62 -4.26
CA PHE A 24 -2.29 -5.29 -4.88
C PHE A 24 -0.88 -4.82 -5.26
N SER A 25 0.09 -4.94 -4.35
CA SER A 25 1.48 -4.57 -4.61
C SER A 25 2.12 -5.44 -5.68
N MET A 26 1.79 -6.74 -5.74
CA MET A 26 2.23 -7.64 -6.79
C MET A 26 1.68 -7.25 -8.16
N VAL A 27 0.40 -6.88 -8.27
CA VAL A 27 -0.20 -6.42 -9.53
C VAL A 27 0.48 -5.14 -10.02
N LEU A 28 0.69 -4.16 -9.12
CA LEU A 28 1.38 -2.92 -9.50
C LEU A 28 2.84 -3.16 -9.90
N PHE A 29 3.54 -4.05 -9.21
CA PHE A 29 4.92 -4.42 -9.54
C PHE A 29 5.00 -5.10 -10.92
N LEU A 30 4.14 -6.07 -11.18
CA LEU A 30 4.09 -6.75 -12.48
C LEU A 30 3.66 -5.79 -13.60
N GLY A 31 2.73 -4.87 -13.31
CA GLY A 31 2.33 -3.81 -14.23
C GLY A 31 3.49 -2.87 -14.59
N ALA A 32 4.33 -2.53 -13.61
CA ALA A 32 5.51 -1.70 -13.85
C ALA A 32 6.54 -2.42 -14.73
N ILE A 33 6.84 -3.70 -14.46
CA ILE A 33 7.72 -4.53 -15.29
C ILE A 33 7.16 -4.65 -16.73
N PHE A 34 5.87 -4.90 -16.87
CA PHE A 34 5.21 -4.97 -18.17
C PHE A 34 5.31 -3.65 -18.92
N SER A 35 5.10 -2.52 -18.24
CA SER A 35 5.23 -1.19 -18.83
C SER A 35 6.64 -0.93 -19.39
N LEU A 36 7.69 -1.37 -18.68
CA LEU A 36 9.08 -1.23 -19.15
C LEU A 36 9.36 -2.03 -20.43
N THR A 37 8.54 -3.02 -20.78
CA THR A 37 8.67 -3.77 -22.04
C THR A 37 8.39 -2.89 -23.27
N PHE A 38 7.58 -1.84 -23.11
CA PHE A 38 7.23 -0.89 -24.18
C PHE A 38 8.12 0.34 -24.21
N LEU A 39 9.07 0.48 -23.26
CA LEU A 39 9.92 1.65 -23.14
C LEU A 39 10.96 1.68 -24.26
N THR A 40 10.89 2.69 -25.11
CA THR A 40 11.89 2.96 -26.14
C THR A 40 12.30 4.44 -26.07
N LEU A 41 13.46 4.81 -26.64
CA LEU A 41 13.92 6.20 -26.61
C LEU A 41 12.98 7.16 -27.36
N GLU A 42 12.19 6.65 -28.30
CA GLU A 42 11.20 7.43 -29.05
C GLU A 42 9.83 7.47 -28.35
N ASN A 43 9.59 6.58 -27.38
CA ASN A 43 8.29 6.37 -26.76
C ASN A 43 8.38 6.42 -25.23
N THR A 44 8.26 7.61 -24.66
CA THR A 44 8.51 7.87 -23.23
C THR A 44 7.28 7.65 -22.35
N TRP A 45 6.07 7.52 -22.90
CA TRP A 45 4.86 7.31 -22.10
C TRP A 45 4.88 6.06 -21.19
N PRO A 46 5.56 4.94 -21.51
CA PRO A 46 5.65 3.79 -20.60
C PRO A 46 6.46 4.15 -19.35
N MET A 47 7.42 5.09 -19.45
CA MET A 47 8.10 5.63 -18.28
C MET A 47 7.12 6.38 -17.37
N ALA A 48 6.23 7.21 -17.94
CA ALA A 48 5.21 7.92 -17.16
C ALA A 48 4.24 6.95 -16.47
N VAL A 49 3.79 5.90 -17.17
CA VAL A 49 2.95 4.83 -16.60
C VAL A 49 3.67 4.12 -15.46
N CYS A 50 4.94 3.77 -15.64
CA CYS A 50 5.76 3.15 -14.59
C CYS A 50 5.85 4.04 -13.33
N LEU A 51 6.04 5.35 -13.50
CA LEU A 51 6.11 6.29 -12.38
C LEU A 51 4.77 6.43 -11.64
N VAL A 52 3.65 6.46 -12.37
CA VAL A 52 2.30 6.49 -11.77
C VAL A 52 2.01 5.20 -11.01
N LEU A 53 2.33 4.05 -11.58
CA LEU A 53 2.20 2.75 -10.91
C LEU A 53 3.02 2.69 -9.63
N PHE A 54 4.24 3.24 -9.65
CA PHE A 54 5.08 3.36 -8.45
C PHE A 54 4.42 4.28 -7.41
N GLY A 55 3.98 5.48 -7.80
CA GLY A 55 3.28 6.40 -6.90
C GLY A 55 2.04 5.78 -6.25
N LEU A 56 1.24 5.05 -7.03
CA LEU A 56 0.07 4.31 -6.53
C LEU A 56 0.45 3.18 -5.58
N ALA A 57 1.60 2.52 -5.82
CA ALA A 57 2.10 1.46 -4.95
C ALA A 57 2.45 1.96 -3.55
N PHE A 58 2.85 3.22 -3.40
CA PHE A 58 3.06 3.83 -2.08
C PHE A 58 1.79 4.48 -1.54
N TRP A 59 1.01 5.15 -2.39
CA TRP A 59 -0.20 5.85 -1.99
C TRP A 59 -1.26 4.90 -1.41
N ILE A 60 -1.50 3.75 -2.05
CA ILE A 60 -2.61 2.88 -1.65
C ILE A 60 -2.38 2.21 -0.29
N PRO A 61 -1.20 1.60 -0.02
CA PRO A 61 -0.88 1.14 1.32
C PRO A 61 -0.92 2.27 2.35
N GLN A 62 -0.46 3.48 2.01
CA GLN A 62 -0.55 4.63 2.91
C GLN A 62 -2.02 5.02 3.20
N THR A 63 -2.92 4.97 2.22
CA THR A 63 -4.35 5.26 2.47
C THR A 63 -5.07 4.18 3.24
N ILE A 64 -4.66 2.91 3.15
CA ILE A 64 -5.32 1.78 3.83
C ILE A 64 -4.73 1.59 5.23
N LEU A 65 -3.40 1.62 5.37
CA LEU A 65 -2.67 1.49 6.63
C LEU A 65 -2.64 2.79 7.44
N GLY A 66 -2.69 3.96 6.80
CA GLY A 66 -2.66 5.28 7.47
C GLY A 66 -3.94 5.63 8.24
N ARG A 67 -5.00 4.83 8.14
CA ARG A 67 -6.25 4.99 8.92
C ARG A 67 -6.15 4.40 10.32
N SER A 68 -4.95 4.04 10.75
CA SER A 68 -4.77 3.16 11.90
C SER A 68 -4.80 3.82 13.28
N ASN A 69 -5.18 5.11 13.50
CA ASN A 69 -5.63 5.61 14.82
C ASN A 69 -5.95 7.13 14.87
N SER A 70 -7.21 7.55 14.71
CA SER A 70 -7.75 8.82 15.29
C SER A 70 -9.28 8.98 15.13
N ALA A 71 -10.06 7.90 14.98
CA ALA A 71 -11.50 7.99 14.69
C ALA A 71 -12.41 7.38 15.77
N GLY A 72 -11.95 7.27 17.02
CA GLY A 72 -12.72 6.62 18.07
C GLY A 72 -12.34 6.97 19.51
N GLU A 73 -11.82 8.18 19.75
CA GLU A 73 -11.66 8.72 21.10
C GLU A 73 -12.57 9.95 21.24
N SER A 74 -13.86 9.67 21.44
CA SER A 74 -14.87 10.62 21.96
C SER A 74 -15.85 9.87 22.82
#